data_AF-A0A8T0AC86-F1
#
_entry.id   AF-A0A8T0AC86-F1
#
_cell.length_a   1.000
_cell.length_b   1.000
_cell.length_c   1.000
_cell.angle_alpha   90.00
_cell.angle_beta   90.00
_cell.angle_gamma   90.00
#
_symmetry.space_group_name_H-M   'P 1'
#
loop_
_entity.id
_entity.type
_entity.pdbx_description
1 polymer ?
#
loop_
_entity_poly.entity_id
_entity_poly.type
_entity_poly.pdbx_seq_one_letter_code
_entity_poly.pdbx_strand_id
1 'polypeptide(L)'
;MSHCTPKPKCPGCHQEVATSSKAQCVPCKLCSKVKRRVFRFCWDCQREWPQSASSSSSCTLQNCALRAALLSSKRIKDHNSSAFGCPYFRACPRCNALLTHNGQGCPNIECPKCGTEFCFRCLQLSDFCPGTLDSNDSSDEEEFVEGEQSCTIVDNNQSLVSIP
;
A
#
# COMPACT_ATOMS: atom_id res chain seq x y z
N MET A 1 -10.33 19.26 14.95
CA MET A 1 -10.31 17.87 14.46
C MET A 1 -8.96 17.28 14.83
N SER A 2 -8.92 16.38 15.81
CA SER A 2 -7.67 15.76 16.27
C SER A 2 -7.14 14.84 15.17
N HIS A 3 -6.08 15.27 14.49
CA HIS A 3 -5.38 14.41 13.53
C HIS A 3 -4.74 13.26 14.31
N CYS A 4 -5.38 12.10 14.31
CA CYS A 4 -4.83 10.88 14.85
C CYS A 4 -3.62 10.51 13.98
N THR A 5 -2.40 10.78 14.48
CA THR A 5 -1.18 10.38 13.80
C THR A 5 -1.14 8.85 13.77
N PRO A 6 -0.85 8.23 12.62
CA PRO A 6 -0.74 6.78 12.54
C PRO A 6 0.37 6.32 13.49
N LYS A 7 0.01 5.45 14.43
CA LYS A 7 0.94 4.87 15.39
C LYS A 7 1.63 3.67 14.74
N PRO A 8 2.96 3.59 14.74
CA PRO A 8 3.64 2.46 14.15
C PRO A 8 3.51 1.24 15.05
N LYS A 9 3.53 0.08 14.40
CA LYS A 9 3.52 -1.21 15.08
C LYS A 9 4.94 -1.73 15.18
N CYS A 10 5.30 -2.24 16.35
CA CYS A 10 6.57 -2.91 16.55
C CYS A 10 6.63 -4.20 15.70
N PRO A 11 7.67 -4.43 14.88
CA PRO A 11 7.79 -5.66 14.10
C PRO A 11 8.02 -6.92 14.93
N GLY A 12 8.35 -6.79 16.23
CA GLY A 12 8.57 -7.93 17.11
C GLY A 12 7.32 -8.37 17.88
N CYS A 13 6.55 -7.43 18.43
CA CYS A 13 5.38 -7.74 19.25
C CYS A 13 4.04 -7.27 18.66
N HIS A 14 4.07 -6.60 17.51
CA HIS A 14 2.91 -6.03 16.79
C HIS A 14 2.08 -5.01 17.57
N GLN A 15 2.56 -4.59 18.75
CA GLN A 15 1.93 -3.56 19.55
C GLN A 15 2.22 -2.17 18.99
N GLU A 16 1.24 -1.29 19.08
CA GLU A 16 1.39 0.12 18.76
C GLU A 16 2.33 0.81 19.75
N VAL A 17 3.25 1.61 19.24
CA VAL A 17 4.17 2.37 20.07
C VAL A 17 3.78 3.84 20.00
N ALA A 18 3.33 4.39 21.13
CA ALA A 18 3.16 5.83 21.29
C ALA A 18 4.55 6.47 21.48
N THR A 19 4.93 7.39 20.61
CA THR A 19 6.10 8.25 20.80
C THR A 19 5.70 9.71 20.67
N SER A 20 6.41 10.57 21.40
CA SER A 20 6.34 12.03 21.27
C SER A 20 7.44 12.61 20.37
N SER A 21 8.38 11.77 19.90
CA SER A 21 9.54 12.21 19.11
C SER A 21 9.31 12.05 17.60
N LYS A 22 9.78 13.04 16.82
CA LYS A 22 9.85 12.96 15.33
C LYS A 22 10.95 12.02 14.81
N ALA A 23 11.51 11.15 15.66
CA ALA A 23 12.66 10.33 15.31
C ALA A 23 12.21 9.12 14.48
N GLN A 24 12.92 8.86 13.36
CA GLN A 24 12.66 7.66 12.56
C GLN A 24 13.09 6.37 13.24
N CYS A 25 13.90 6.43 14.31
CA CYS A 25 14.32 5.28 15.09
C CYS A 25 13.64 5.30 16.47
N VAL A 26 12.79 4.32 16.76
CA VAL A 26 12.03 4.25 18.02
C VAL A 26 12.29 2.95 18.79
N PRO A 27 12.42 3.02 20.13
CA PRO A 27 12.60 1.84 20.96
C PRO A 27 11.26 1.15 21.27
N CYS A 28 11.25 -0.19 21.32
CA CYS A 28 10.13 -0.95 21.89
C CYS A 28 10.49 -1.43 23.29
N LYS A 29 9.79 -0.94 24.33
CA LYS A 29 10.05 -1.33 25.72
C LYS A 29 9.77 -2.82 25.97
N LEU A 30 8.69 -3.36 25.40
CA LEU A 30 8.32 -4.78 25.54
C LEU A 30 9.39 -5.69 24.95
N CYS A 31 9.73 -5.50 23.67
CA CYS A 31 10.76 -6.29 23.02
C CYS A 31 12.14 -6.09 23.66
N SER A 32 12.44 -4.89 24.18
CA SER A 32 13.71 -4.66 24.86
C SER A 32 13.82 -5.46 26.16
N LYS A 33 12.73 -5.55 26.92
CA LYS A 33 12.65 -6.37 28.14
C LYS A 33 12.79 -7.87 27.81
N VAL A 34 12.04 -8.35 26.81
CA VAL A 34 12.05 -9.77 26.40
C VAL A 34 13.41 -10.19 25.85
N LYS A 35 14.01 -9.37 24.98
CA LYS A 35 15.30 -9.68 24.33
C LYS A 35 16.52 -9.32 25.19
N ARG A 36 16.33 -8.73 26.37
CA ARG A 36 17.40 -8.23 27.26
C ARG A 36 18.45 -7.36 26.55
N ARG A 37 18.02 -6.59 25.55
CA ARG A 37 18.84 -5.67 24.75
C ARG A 37 17.97 -4.51 24.30
N VAL A 38 18.56 -3.36 23.98
CA VAL A 38 17.77 -2.26 23.42
C VAL A 38 17.29 -2.65 22.02
N PHE A 39 15.99 -2.89 21.89
CA PHE A 39 15.34 -3.21 20.62
C PHE A 39 14.75 -1.93 20.03
N ARG A 40 15.19 -1.59 18.82
CA ARG A 40 14.76 -0.42 18.06
C ARG A 40 14.22 -0.84 16.71
N PHE A 41 13.34 -0.03 16.16
CA PHE A 41 12.80 -0.22 14.82
C PHE A 41 12.54 1.13 14.16
N CYS A 42 12.41 1.10 12.84
CA CYS A 42 12.10 2.30 12.07
C CYS A 42 10.63 2.67 12.23
N TRP A 43 10.33 3.93 12.57
CA TRP A 43 8.99 4.47 12.66
C TRP A 43 8.20 4.28 11.35
N ASP A 44 8.80 4.68 10.22
CA ASP A 44 8.11 4.70 8.93
C ASP A 44 7.98 3.31 8.33
N CYS A 45 9.11 2.63 8.12
CA CYS A 45 9.08 1.34 7.46
C CYS A 45 8.81 0.19 8.42
N GLN A 46 8.73 0.37 9.74
CA GLN A 46 8.45 -0.68 10.73
C GLN A 46 9.34 -1.92 10.62
N ARG A 47 10.63 -1.74 10.32
CA ARG A 47 11.65 -2.82 10.33
C ARG A 47 12.60 -2.64 11.49
N GLU A 48 13.15 -3.74 12.01
CA GLU A 48 14.16 -3.69 13.05
C GLU A 48 15.33 -2.79 12.63
N TRP A 49 15.73 -1.90 13.53
CA TRP A 49 16.83 -0.98 13.30
C TRP A 49 18.15 -1.76 13.47
N PRO A 50 19.10 -1.65 12.53
CA PRO A 50 20.37 -2.35 12.65
C PRO A 50 21.09 -2.00 13.95
N GLN A 51 21.62 -2.99 14.66
CA GLN A 51 22.31 -2.76 15.93
C GLN A 51 23.61 -1.96 15.78
N SER A 52 24.28 -2.11 14.64
CA SER A 52 25.51 -1.41 14.28
C SER A 52 25.27 0.01 13.78
N ALA A 53 24.03 0.37 13.44
CA ALA A 53 23.73 1.72 13.00
C ALA A 53 23.75 2.66 14.21
N SER A 54 24.51 3.75 14.09
CA SER A 54 24.38 4.89 14.99
C SER A 54 22.90 5.33 15.04
N SER A 55 22.51 5.99 16.13
CA SER A 55 21.17 6.60 16.29
C SER A 55 20.99 7.81 15.36
N SER A 56 21.36 7.65 14.09
CA SER A 56 21.13 8.59 13.01
C SER A 56 19.65 8.92 12.93
N SER A 57 19.37 10.15 12.51
CA SER A 57 18.00 10.63 12.33
C SER A 57 17.25 9.89 11.23
N SER A 58 17.95 9.18 10.34
CA SER A 58 17.39 8.65 9.10
C SER A 58 17.65 7.18 8.86
N CYS A 59 16.64 6.49 8.31
CA CYS A 59 16.68 5.06 8.06
C CYS A 59 17.51 4.74 6.82
N THR A 60 18.54 3.91 6.98
CA THR A 60 19.43 3.45 5.90
C THR A 60 19.00 2.13 5.27
N LEU A 61 17.89 1.54 5.74
CA LEU A 61 17.38 0.29 5.19
C LEU A 61 16.86 0.51 3.77
N GLN A 62 17.31 -0.32 2.84
CA GLN A 62 16.87 -0.30 1.44
C GLN A 62 15.35 -0.29 1.33
N ASN A 63 14.81 0.53 0.43
CA ASN A 63 13.38 0.68 0.20
C ASN A 63 12.58 1.13 1.44
N CYS A 64 13.17 1.92 2.35
CA CYS A 64 12.46 2.46 3.52
C CYS A 64 11.24 3.29 3.11
N ALA A 65 11.41 4.26 2.21
CA ALA A 65 10.31 5.10 1.72
C ALA A 65 9.21 4.28 1.04
N LEU A 66 9.59 3.33 0.19
CA LEU A 66 8.66 2.40 -0.46
C LEU A 66 7.82 1.63 0.55
N ARG A 67 8.45 0.97 1.53
CA ARG A 67 7.72 0.21 2.56
C ARG A 67 6.86 1.11 3.43
N ALA A 68 7.32 2.31 3.76
CA ALA A 68 6.54 3.28 4.51
C ALA A 68 5.27 3.71 3.76
N ALA A 69 5.37 3.95 2.44
CA ALA A 69 4.22 4.28 1.61
C ALA A 69 3.20 3.13 1.56
N LEU A 70 3.66 1.89 1.47
CA LEU A 70 2.79 0.69 1.49
C LEU A 70 2.11 0.46 2.85
N LEU A 71 2.72 0.91 3.96
CA LEU A 71 2.13 0.86 5.29
C LEU A 71 1.16 2.01 5.58
N SER A 72 1.04 2.98 4.67
CA SER A 72 0.15 4.12 4.83
C SER A 72 -1.31 3.69 4.97
N SER A 73 -2.02 4.31 5.92
CA SER A 73 -3.46 4.17 6.06
C SER A 73 -4.24 5.01 5.03
N LYS A 74 -3.55 5.82 4.20
CA LYS A 74 -4.20 6.62 3.16
C LYS A 74 -4.94 5.71 2.19
N ARG A 75 -6.18 6.08 1.89
CA ARG A 75 -7.06 5.41 0.93
C ARG A 75 -7.43 6.37 -0.20
N ILE A 76 -7.79 5.81 -1.34
CA ILE A 76 -8.46 6.56 -2.42
C ILE A 76 -9.86 6.93 -1.93
N LYS A 77 -10.16 8.24 -1.95
CA LYS A 77 -11.41 8.80 -1.40
C LYS A 77 -12.41 9.22 -2.48
N ASP A 78 -11.99 9.25 -3.73
CA ASP A 78 -12.88 9.59 -4.83
C ASP A 78 -13.90 8.47 -5.02
N HIS A 79 -15.16 8.75 -4.75
CA HIS A 79 -16.27 7.80 -4.85
C HIS A 79 -16.55 7.36 -6.29
N ASN A 80 -16.18 8.18 -7.27
CA ASN A 80 -16.32 7.83 -8.68
C ASN A 80 -15.15 6.98 -9.19
N SER A 81 -14.11 6.78 -8.37
CA SER A 81 -12.99 5.94 -8.74
C SER A 81 -13.34 4.46 -8.63
N SER A 82 -13.01 3.71 -9.67
CA SER A 82 -13.04 2.24 -9.66
C SER A 82 -12.15 1.60 -8.59
N ALA A 83 -11.21 2.37 -8.02
CA ALA A 83 -10.34 1.98 -6.91
C ALA A 83 -10.74 2.63 -5.56
N PHE A 84 -11.96 3.15 -5.45
CA PHE A 84 -12.48 3.71 -4.19
C PHE A 84 -12.25 2.76 -3.01
N GLY A 85 -11.79 3.31 -1.88
CA GLY A 85 -11.51 2.52 -0.67
C GLY A 85 -10.23 1.69 -0.71
N CYS A 86 -9.53 1.58 -1.85
CA CYS A 86 -8.23 0.90 -1.92
C CYS A 86 -7.12 1.72 -1.23
N PRO A 87 -6.04 1.06 -0.76
CA PRO A 87 -4.80 1.73 -0.40
C PRO A 87 -4.36 2.71 -1.49
N TYR A 88 -3.96 3.91 -1.07
CA TYR A 88 -3.50 4.94 -2.01
C TYR A 88 -2.24 4.53 -2.75
N PHE A 89 -1.37 3.74 -2.11
CA PHE A 89 -0.18 3.18 -2.74
C PHE A 89 -0.23 1.66 -2.75
N ARG A 90 0.19 1.06 -3.86
CA ARG A 90 0.41 -0.38 -4.03
C ARG A 90 1.71 -0.64 -4.77
N ALA A 91 2.29 -1.82 -4.56
CA ALA A 91 3.46 -2.26 -5.31
C ALA A 91 3.01 -3.04 -6.55
N CYS A 92 3.69 -2.82 -7.68
CA CYS A 92 3.55 -3.68 -8.84
C CYS A 92 3.91 -5.12 -8.45
N PRO A 93 3.05 -6.13 -8.74
CA PRO A 93 3.31 -7.53 -8.39
C PRO A 93 4.53 -8.13 -9.11
N ARG A 94 4.97 -7.54 -10.23
CA ARG A 94 6.12 -8.03 -11.02
C ARG A 94 7.45 -7.36 -10.65
N CYS A 95 7.47 -6.04 -10.55
CA CYS A 95 8.73 -5.28 -10.40
C CYS A 95 8.84 -4.44 -9.12
N ASN A 96 7.83 -4.51 -8.23
CA ASN A 96 7.76 -3.78 -6.96
C ASN A 96 7.80 -2.24 -7.08
N ALA A 97 7.54 -1.68 -8.26
CA ALA A 97 7.36 -0.23 -8.42
C ALA A 97 6.19 0.26 -7.56
N LEU A 98 6.33 1.42 -6.92
CA LEU A 98 5.24 2.05 -6.19
C LEU A 98 4.28 2.73 -7.16
N LEU A 99 2.99 2.44 -7.02
CA LEU A 99 1.93 2.89 -7.91
C LEU A 99 0.73 3.40 -7.09
N THR A 100 0.03 4.41 -7.58
CA THR A 100 -1.32 4.80 -7.12
C THR A 100 -2.37 4.44 -8.17
N HIS A 101 -3.63 4.83 -8.02
CA HIS A 101 -4.60 4.79 -9.11
C HIS A 101 -5.04 6.24 -9.37
N ASN A 102 -5.10 6.66 -10.64
CA ASN A 102 -5.38 8.05 -11.00
C ASN A 102 -6.85 8.47 -10.80
N GLY A 103 -7.75 7.50 -10.59
CA GLY A 103 -9.17 7.72 -10.35
C GLY A 103 -10.05 7.44 -11.56
N GLN A 104 -9.47 7.32 -12.75
CA GLN A 104 -10.18 7.17 -14.02
C GLN A 104 -10.11 5.71 -14.51
N GLY A 105 -11.05 5.33 -15.38
CA GLY A 105 -11.07 4.00 -16.00
C GLY A 105 -11.40 2.88 -15.00
N CYS A 106 -11.15 1.63 -15.43
CA CYS A 106 -11.39 0.46 -14.60
C CYS A 106 -10.25 0.19 -13.61
N PRO A 107 -10.44 -0.76 -12.67
CA PRO A 107 -9.42 -1.06 -11.67
C PRO A 107 -8.07 -1.51 -12.22
N ASN A 108 -8.00 -1.95 -13.49
CA ASN A 108 -6.79 -2.43 -14.12
C ASN A 108 -5.88 -1.26 -14.50
N ILE A 109 -4.61 -1.36 -14.13
CA ILE A 109 -3.58 -0.38 -14.46
C ILE A 109 -2.41 -1.06 -15.14
N GLU A 110 -1.70 -0.31 -15.97
CA GLU A 110 -0.41 -0.72 -16.51
C GLU A 110 0.73 -0.16 -15.64
N CYS A 111 1.73 -0.98 -15.33
CA CYS A 111 2.92 -0.52 -14.63
C CYS A 111 3.86 0.24 -15.59
N PRO A 112 4.08 1.56 -15.44
CA PRO A 112 4.93 2.34 -16.35
C PRO A 112 6.41 1.90 -16.33
N LYS A 113 6.84 1.16 -15.30
CA LYS A 113 8.22 0.66 -15.19
C LYS A 113 8.45 -0.63 -15.98
N CYS A 114 7.46 -1.50 -16.11
CA CYS A 114 7.65 -2.84 -16.67
C CYS A 114 6.55 -3.33 -17.63
N GLY A 115 5.57 -2.47 -17.95
CA GLY A 115 4.47 -2.77 -18.86
C GLY A 115 3.50 -3.84 -18.37
N THR A 116 3.62 -4.29 -17.12
CA THR A 116 2.71 -5.33 -16.60
C THR A 116 1.38 -4.71 -16.23
N GLU A 117 0.33 -5.24 -16.85
CA GLU A 117 -1.06 -4.96 -16.51
C GLU A 117 -1.52 -5.82 -15.34
N PHE A 118 -2.29 -5.24 -14.43
CA PHE A 118 -2.88 -5.96 -13.29
C PHE A 118 -4.03 -5.16 -12.66
N CYS A 119 -4.95 -5.86 -11.99
CA CYS A 119 -6.03 -5.22 -11.24
C CYS A 119 -5.50 -4.55 -9.97
N PHE A 120 -5.62 -3.22 -9.83
CA PHE A 120 -5.16 -2.48 -8.66
C PHE A 120 -5.87 -2.91 -7.37
N ARG A 121 -7.12 -3.39 -7.46
CA ARG A 121 -7.89 -3.86 -6.28
C ARG A 121 -7.32 -5.15 -5.69
N CYS A 122 -7.13 -6.18 -6.52
CA CYS A 122 -6.77 -7.53 -6.07
C CYS A 122 -5.31 -7.93 -6.34
N LEU A 123 -4.55 -7.13 -7.10
CA LEU A 123 -3.16 -7.37 -7.53
C LEU A 123 -2.97 -8.60 -8.44
N GLN A 124 -4.04 -9.13 -9.01
CA GLN A 124 -3.96 -10.24 -9.96
C GLN A 124 -3.55 -9.75 -11.35
N LEU A 125 -2.73 -10.55 -12.04
CA LEU A 125 -2.25 -10.31 -13.40
C LEU A 125 -3.26 -10.70 -14.48
N SER A 126 -4.43 -11.22 -14.10
CA SER A 126 -5.46 -11.64 -15.04
C SER A 126 -6.19 -10.44 -15.63
N ASP A 127 -6.55 -10.57 -16.91
CA ASP A 127 -7.38 -9.60 -17.64
C ASP A 127 -8.75 -9.40 -16.95
N PHE A 128 -9.22 -10.43 -16.26
CA PHE A 128 -10.46 -10.41 -15.50
C PHE A 128 -10.21 -10.17 -14.00
N CYS A 129 -10.71 -9.05 -13.48
CA CYS A 129 -10.86 -8.83 -12.04
C CYS A 129 -12.29 -9.24 -11.68
N PRO A 130 -12.54 -10.26 -10.83
CA PRO A 130 -13.89 -10.76 -10.53
C PRO A 130 -14.75 -9.80 -9.68
N GLY A 131 -14.45 -8.51 -9.72
CA GLY A 131 -14.95 -7.49 -8.82
C GLY A 131 -16.15 -6.70 -9.34
N THR A 132 -17.05 -7.32 -10.10
CA THR A 132 -18.42 -6.87 -10.37
C THR A 132 -19.28 -8.08 -10.76
N LEU A 133 -19.49 -9.02 -9.85
CA LEU A 133 -20.76 -9.75 -9.84
C LEU A 133 -21.52 -9.17 -8.66
N ASP A 134 -22.30 -8.12 -8.94
CA ASP A 134 -23.44 -7.81 -8.08
C ASP A 134 -24.26 -9.09 -8.02
N SER A 135 -24.24 -9.73 -6.86
CA SER A 135 -25.11 -10.86 -6.55
C SER A 135 -26.55 -10.36 -6.50
N ASN A 136 -27.16 -10.19 -7.68
CA ASN A 136 -28.60 -10.28 -7.87
C ASN A 136 -28.88 -11.67 -8.45
N ASP A 137 -28.90 -12.64 -7.55
CA ASP A 137 -29.57 -13.91 -7.81
C ASP A 137 -31.06 -13.71 -7.55
N SER A 138 -31.86 -13.63 -8.61
CA SER A 138 -33.22 -14.20 -8.70
C SER A 138 -33.72 -14.03 -10.13
N SER A 139 -33.61 -15.12 -10.89
CA SER A 139 -34.54 -15.60 -11.93
C SER A 139 -35.11 -14.58 -12.92
N ASP A 140 -34.63 -14.61 -14.16
CA ASP A 140 -35.39 -15.15 -15.29
C ASP A 140 -34.49 -15.19 -16.55
N GLU A 141 -34.71 -16.21 -17.38
CA GLU A 141 -33.99 -16.51 -18.60
C GLU A 141 -34.19 -15.39 -19.64
N GLU A 142 -33.09 -14.98 -20.32
CA GLU A 142 -32.99 -14.66 -21.76
C GLU A 142 -31.91 -13.58 -22.04
N GLU A 143 -31.17 -13.85 -23.12
CA GLU A 143 -30.23 -13.02 -23.87
C GLU A 143 -28.80 -12.79 -23.34
N PHE A 144 -27.89 -13.50 -24.01
CA PHE A 144 -26.45 -13.29 -24.10
C PHE A 144 -26.16 -11.84 -24.52
N VAL A 145 -25.97 -10.94 -23.56
CA VAL A 145 -25.35 -9.65 -23.86
C VAL A 145 -23.84 -9.84 -23.69
N GLU A 146 -23.16 -10.17 -24.80
CA GLU A 146 -21.74 -9.87 -25.00
C GLU A 146 -21.55 -8.35 -24.95
N GLY A 147 -21.70 -7.79 -23.76
CA GLY A 147 -21.24 -6.47 -23.41
C GLY A 147 -19.83 -6.63 -22.88
N GLU A 148 -18.86 -6.90 -23.76
CA GLU A 148 -17.48 -6.51 -23.49
C GLU A 148 -17.49 -4.99 -23.23
N GLN A 149 -17.74 -4.60 -21.98
CA GLN A 149 -17.34 -3.28 -21.53
C GLN A 149 -15.82 -3.34 -21.48
N SER A 150 -15.22 -3.14 -22.65
CA SER A 150 -13.80 -2.90 -22.85
C SER A 150 -13.49 -1.63 -22.07
N CYS A 151 -13.21 -1.83 -20.79
CA CYS A 151 -12.82 -0.75 -19.92
C CYS A 151 -11.39 -0.39 -20.28
N THR A 152 -11.13 0.90 -20.46
CA THR A 152 -9.80 1.35 -20.84
C THR A 152 -8.86 1.24 -19.65
N ILE A 153 -7.84 0.39 -19.78
CA ILE A 153 -6.72 0.33 -18.83
C ILE A 153 -6.04 1.69 -18.85
N VAL A 154 -5.86 2.27 -17.67
CA VAL A 154 -5.23 3.58 -17.55
C VAL A 154 -3.72 3.43 -17.35
N ASP A 155 -2.96 4.16 -18.17
CA ASP A 155 -1.54 4.38 -17.90
C ASP A 155 -1.42 5.27 -16.65
N ASN A 156 -0.71 4.74 -15.68
CA ASN A 156 -0.53 5.36 -14.38
C ASN A 156 0.85 6.04 -14.27
N ASN A 157 1.33 6.60 -15.38
CA ASN A 157 2.59 7.31 -15.54
C ASN A 157 2.84 8.43 -14.51
N GLN A 158 1.78 8.94 -13.86
CA GLN A 158 1.88 9.92 -12.78
C GLN A 158 2.41 9.35 -11.44
N SER A 159 2.62 8.04 -11.32
CA SER A 159 3.05 7.41 -10.05
C SER A 159 4.53 7.53 -9.70
N LEU A 160 5.39 7.91 -10.66
CA LEU A 160 6.85 7.97 -10.48
C LEU A 160 7.44 9.37 -10.59
N VAL A 161 6.61 10.38 -10.88
CA VAL A 161 7.08 11.77 -10.93
C VAL A 161 7.04 12.34 -9.52
N SER A 162 8.19 12.35 -8.85
CA SER A 162 8.46 13.03 -7.56
C SER A 162 8.26 12.19 -6.30
N ILE A 163 9.16 11.23 -6.07
CA ILE A 163 9.67 11.03 -4.71
C ILE A 163 11.07 11.67 -4.71
N PRO A 164 11.26 12.88 -4.15
CA PRO A 164 12.60 13.44 -3.94
C PRO A 164 13.43 12.56 -2.99
#